data_AF-A0A9P8APV8-F1
#
_entry.id   AF-A0A9P8APV8-F1
#
_cell.length_a   1.000
_cell.length_b   1.000
_cell.length_c   1.000
_cell.angle_alpha   90.00
_cell.angle_beta   90.00
_cell.angle_gamma   90.00
#
_symmetry.space_group_name_H-M   'P 1'
#
loop_
_entity.id
_entity.type
_entity.pdbx_description
1 polymer ?
#
loop_
_entity_poly.entity_id
_entity_poly.type
_entity_poly.pdbx_seq_one_letter_code
_entity_poly.pdbx_strand_id
1 'polypeptide(L)'
;MSGALNESKNSRQKRNRSTVKAEPTDEDDALVAVKLSPDHGWQHPAELDYIDAGTMSKATIIEYLITHSFSVPPKRNHWATITSADETTTVIPAGYRIPLLFAAYFQWTSLQLVLGSGEWDQFKSGILHISRLCDRFLEEARVAMHGGMMKGWRCPTFDRVLVRYHLCHLLSDPKSVKEFWEAYGEVEYANDVVKFDWKRWALTGHRGFKLSEEEIKEGVGLGKWLHRLRESDGDWVWDTSPDSTGRRAMECLEEWRKTKVWPTTTPVPDESTSKIPKPKTNDPILPPSTKSISHPPSTPPANQDILQFLKARIEEIKDQERRITALEADLAMLKTTRTSTSPMPASESEPEFIPAANFPNPADVDCASSFWQDPLKRFLYVDGLEEPEAEDGDVVMEDASVSTGPIKSWRKFQRMRG
;
A
#
# COMPACT_ATOMS: atom_id res chain seq x y z
N MET A 1 -19.81 12.43 -76.54
CA MET A 1 -20.04 11.03 -76.95
C MET A 1 -18.71 10.42 -77.32
N SER A 2 -18.41 9.23 -76.78
CA SER A 2 -17.20 8.40 -76.99
C SER A 2 -15.89 9.03 -76.45
N GLY A 3 -15.16 8.50 -75.48
CA GLY A 3 -15.02 7.13 -74.99
C GLY A 3 -13.58 6.68 -75.23
N ALA A 4 -12.74 6.64 -74.19
CA ALA A 4 -11.50 5.88 -74.18
C ALA A 4 -11.09 5.57 -72.74
N LEU A 5 -11.10 4.27 -72.42
CA LEU A 5 -10.59 3.68 -71.19
C LEU A 5 -9.07 3.83 -71.12
N ASN A 6 -8.55 4.08 -69.91
CA ASN A 6 -7.14 3.90 -69.60
C ASN A 6 -7.01 2.71 -68.64
N GLU A 7 -6.61 1.57 -69.18
CA GLU A 7 -6.08 0.43 -68.42
C GLU A 7 -4.67 0.79 -67.95
N SER A 8 -4.43 0.76 -66.63
CA SER A 8 -3.07 0.76 -66.11
C SER A 8 -2.85 -0.46 -65.22
N LYS A 9 -1.98 -1.32 -65.73
CA LYS A 9 -1.38 -2.49 -65.10
C LYS A 9 -0.55 -2.04 -63.89
N ASN A 10 -0.67 -2.72 -62.75
CA ASN A 10 0.51 -3.04 -61.95
C ASN A 10 0.29 -4.24 -61.00
N SER A 11 0.79 -5.39 -61.48
CA SER A 11 1.88 -6.13 -60.84
C SER A 11 1.67 -6.61 -59.39
N ARG A 12 1.11 -7.82 -59.30
CA ARG A 12 1.26 -8.78 -58.20
C ARG A 12 2.74 -8.91 -57.79
N GLN A 13 3.07 -8.49 -56.58
CA GLN A 13 4.32 -8.84 -55.91
C GLN A 13 4.05 -9.92 -54.86
N LYS A 14 4.18 -11.18 -55.28
CA LYS A 14 4.36 -12.33 -54.39
C LYS A 14 5.71 -12.17 -53.69
N ARG A 15 5.72 -12.08 -52.36
CA ARG A 15 6.92 -12.30 -51.54
C ARG A 15 6.76 -13.55 -50.70
N ASN A 16 7.85 -14.31 -50.73
CA ASN A 16 7.97 -15.70 -50.35
C ASN A 16 7.94 -15.88 -48.83
N ARG A 17 7.13 -16.84 -48.40
CA ARG A 17 7.12 -17.41 -47.06
C ARG A 17 8.32 -18.35 -46.94
N SER A 18 9.41 -17.89 -46.34
CA SER A 18 10.51 -18.74 -45.91
C SER A 18 10.11 -19.43 -44.62
N THR A 19 9.80 -20.73 -44.71
CA THR A 19 9.76 -21.65 -43.57
C THR A 19 11.17 -21.79 -43.00
N VAL A 20 11.45 -21.07 -41.91
CA VAL A 20 12.60 -21.35 -41.05
C VAL A 20 12.20 -22.47 -40.10
N LYS A 21 12.88 -23.60 -40.27
CA LYS A 21 12.83 -24.77 -39.39
C LYS A 21 13.51 -24.37 -38.09
N ALA A 22 12.73 -24.21 -37.01
CA ALA A 22 13.27 -23.95 -35.69
C ALA A 22 13.93 -25.25 -35.17
N GLU A 23 15.22 -25.16 -34.87
CA GLU A 23 15.91 -26.15 -34.03
C GLU A 23 15.51 -25.89 -32.57
N PRO A 24 15.30 -26.94 -31.75
CA PRO A 24 15.17 -26.79 -30.32
C PRO A 24 16.55 -26.48 -29.75
N THR A 25 16.77 -25.24 -29.32
CA THR A 25 17.93 -24.89 -28.49
C THR A 25 17.60 -25.34 -27.07
N ASP A 26 18.19 -26.44 -26.64
CA ASP A 26 18.29 -26.83 -25.24
C ASP A 26 19.12 -25.75 -24.51
N GLU A 27 18.45 -24.69 -24.06
CA GLU A 27 19.01 -23.79 -23.05
C GLU A 27 18.83 -24.47 -21.70
N ASP A 28 19.84 -25.26 -21.34
CA ASP A 28 20.10 -25.67 -19.97
C ASP A 28 20.07 -24.43 -19.08
N ASP A 29 18.98 -24.29 -18.34
CA ASP A 29 18.74 -23.33 -17.26
C ASP A 29 19.67 -23.70 -16.10
N ALA A 30 20.98 -23.59 -16.33
CA ALA A 30 22.00 -23.80 -15.35
C ALA A 30 21.76 -22.79 -14.23
N LEU A 31 21.23 -23.28 -13.10
CA LEU A 31 21.06 -22.56 -11.85
C LEU A 31 22.38 -21.87 -11.49
N VAL A 32 22.52 -20.62 -11.94
CA VAL A 32 23.68 -19.79 -11.64
C VAL A 32 23.71 -19.68 -10.12
N ALA A 33 24.71 -20.32 -9.51
CA ALA A 33 24.94 -20.24 -8.08
C ALA A 33 25.02 -18.76 -7.70
N VAL A 34 23.94 -18.25 -7.09
CA VAL A 34 23.84 -16.88 -6.62
C VAL A 34 24.94 -16.73 -5.58
N LYS A 35 26.01 -16.00 -5.92
CA LYS A 35 27.02 -15.60 -4.94
C LYS A 35 26.28 -14.82 -3.86
N LEU A 36 26.07 -15.45 -2.71
CA LEU A 36 25.48 -14.81 -1.55
C LEU A 36 26.41 -13.66 -1.16
N SER A 37 25.89 -12.44 -1.27
CA SER A 37 26.52 -11.24 -0.71
C SER A 37 26.80 -11.46 0.78
N PRO A 38 27.78 -10.74 1.37
CA PRO A 38 28.02 -10.81 2.81
C PRO A 38 26.71 -10.57 3.57
N ASP A 39 26.46 -11.36 4.62
CA ASP A 39 25.30 -11.16 5.49
C ASP A 39 25.54 -9.90 6.33
N HIS A 40 24.89 -8.81 5.94
CA HIS A 40 24.94 -7.53 6.65
C HIS A 40 23.90 -7.45 7.79
N GLY A 41 23.14 -8.53 8.01
CA GLY A 41 22.05 -8.54 8.97
C GLY A 41 20.93 -7.56 8.64
N TRP A 42 20.12 -7.23 9.65
CA TRP A 42 19.02 -6.26 9.53
C TRP A 42 19.49 -4.81 9.26
N GLN A 43 20.78 -4.50 9.46
CA GLN A 43 21.40 -3.21 9.17
C GLN A 43 22.04 -3.18 7.77
N HIS A 44 21.38 -3.78 6.80
CA HIS A 44 21.87 -3.85 5.44
C HIS A 44 22.11 -2.45 4.87
N PRO A 45 23.20 -2.20 4.09
CA PRO A 45 23.52 -0.85 3.57
C PRO A 45 22.49 -0.28 2.59
N ALA A 46 21.58 -1.13 2.10
CA ALA A 46 20.43 -0.73 1.32
C ALA A 46 19.16 -0.49 2.17
N GLU A 47 19.22 -0.52 3.49
CA GLU A 47 18.13 0.03 4.31
C GLU A 47 18.28 1.55 4.37
N LEU A 48 17.19 2.27 4.17
CA LEU A 48 17.18 3.71 4.36
C LEU A 48 17.26 4.03 5.86
N ASP A 49 18.17 4.94 6.24
CA ASP A 49 18.30 5.37 7.64
C ASP A 49 16.95 5.84 8.21
N TYR A 50 16.53 5.23 9.31
CA TYR A 50 15.33 5.64 10.02
C TYR A 50 15.59 6.92 10.82
N ILE A 51 14.79 7.97 10.56
CA ILE A 51 14.85 9.22 11.31
C ILE A 51 13.72 9.23 12.33
N ASP A 52 14.08 9.41 13.60
CA ASP A 52 13.11 9.75 14.63
C ASP A 52 12.67 11.22 14.46
N ALA A 53 11.39 11.41 14.14
CA ALA A 53 10.78 12.72 13.97
C ALA A 53 10.29 13.32 15.30
N GLY A 54 10.71 12.78 16.45
CA GLY A 54 10.36 13.26 17.80
C GLY A 54 10.61 14.75 18.01
N THR A 55 11.68 15.30 17.42
CA THR A 55 12.05 16.72 17.55
C THR A 55 11.49 17.62 16.45
N MET A 56 10.84 17.05 15.42
CA MET A 56 10.29 17.83 14.31
C MET A 56 8.86 18.28 14.58
N SER A 57 8.54 19.51 14.18
CA SER A 57 7.16 20.02 14.30
C SER A 57 6.22 19.33 13.30
N LYS A 58 4.92 19.28 13.62
CA LYS A 58 3.90 18.73 12.70
C LYS A 58 3.91 19.46 11.35
N ALA A 59 3.97 20.79 11.38
CA ALA A 59 4.02 21.62 10.18
C ALA A 59 5.22 21.26 9.30
N THR A 60 6.43 21.20 9.86
CA THR A 60 7.65 20.84 9.11
C THR A 60 7.56 19.48 8.44
N ILE A 61 6.99 18.48 9.13
CA ILE A 61 6.81 17.14 8.54
C ILE A 61 5.81 17.22 7.41
N ILE A 62 4.65 17.85 7.59
CA ILE A 62 3.60 17.89 6.57
C ILE A 62 4.04 18.71 5.35
N GLU A 63 4.71 19.82 5.55
CA GLU A 63 5.36 20.59 4.48
C GLU A 63 6.34 19.70 3.69
N TYR A 64 7.17 18.90 4.37
CA TYR A 64 8.03 17.92 3.72
C TYR A 64 7.24 16.91 2.89
N LEU A 65 6.16 16.33 3.44
CA LEU A 65 5.31 15.36 2.72
C LEU A 65 4.68 15.99 1.46
N ILE A 66 4.26 17.26 1.54
CA ILE A 66 3.67 17.98 0.40
C ILE A 66 4.75 18.28 -0.66
N THR A 67 5.92 18.77 -0.28
CA THR A 67 7.05 19.04 -1.20
C THR A 67 7.48 17.79 -1.96
N HIS A 68 7.49 16.63 -1.30
CA HIS A 68 7.94 15.36 -1.89
C HIS A 68 6.77 14.48 -2.36
N SER A 69 5.57 15.06 -2.48
CA SER A 69 4.43 14.37 -3.07
C SER A 69 4.64 14.15 -4.57
N PHE A 70 3.97 13.15 -5.14
CA PHE A 70 4.06 12.86 -6.57
C PHE A 70 2.76 12.25 -7.10
N SER A 71 2.57 12.34 -8.41
CA SER A 71 1.49 11.65 -9.13
C SER A 71 2.01 10.39 -9.82
N VAL A 72 1.19 9.34 -9.78
CA VAL A 72 1.43 8.10 -10.53
C VAL A 72 0.42 8.04 -11.67
N PRO A 73 0.85 8.07 -12.95
CA PRO A 73 -0.06 8.11 -14.09
C PRO A 73 -0.72 6.75 -14.37
N PRO A 74 -1.67 6.66 -15.32
CA PRO A 74 -2.16 5.37 -15.82
C PRO A 74 -1.04 4.56 -16.47
N LYS A 75 -1.18 3.22 -16.48
CA LYS A 75 -0.23 2.35 -17.20
C LYS A 75 -0.44 2.51 -18.71
N ARG A 76 0.58 2.99 -19.42
CA ARG A 76 0.54 3.12 -20.89
C ARG A 76 1.55 2.21 -21.58
N ASN A 77 2.77 2.13 -21.06
CA ASN A 77 3.90 1.44 -21.70
C ASN A 77 4.66 0.55 -20.71
N HIS A 78 5.80 -0.02 -21.13
CA HIS A 78 6.77 -0.71 -20.26
C HIS A 78 7.49 0.21 -19.26
N TRP A 79 7.23 1.52 -19.36
CA TRP A 79 7.73 2.55 -18.47
C TRP A 79 6.56 3.34 -17.89
N ALA A 80 6.72 3.86 -16.68
CA ALA A 80 5.80 4.79 -16.04
C ALA A 80 6.51 6.13 -15.81
N THR A 81 5.83 7.25 -16.09
CA THR A 81 6.37 8.61 -15.90
C THR A 81 5.73 9.25 -14.68
N ILE A 82 6.45 9.24 -13.56
CA ILE A 82 6.03 9.86 -12.30
C ILE A 82 6.25 11.37 -12.39
N THR A 83 5.28 12.17 -11.95
CA THR A 83 5.45 13.64 -11.87
C THR A 83 5.50 14.05 -10.41
N SER A 84 6.65 14.59 -9.98
CA SER A 84 6.86 15.07 -8.62
C SER A 84 6.16 16.41 -8.38
N ALA A 85 6.03 16.79 -7.12
CA ALA A 85 5.43 18.05 -6.71
C ALA A 85 6.22 19.29 -7.17
N ASP A 86 7.48 19.15 -7.56
CA ASP A 86 8.28 20.21 -8.20
C ASP A 86 8.13 20.23 -9.74
N GLU A 87 7.19 19.45 -10.28
CA GLU A 87 6.91 19.26 -11.72
C GLU A 87 8.01 18.51 -12.48
N THR A 88 9.04 18.02 -11.78
CA THR A 88 10.02 17.14 -12.41
C THR A 88 9.37 15.80 -12.77
N THR A 89 9.82 15.23 -13.89
CA THR A 89 9.31 13.94 -14.37
C THR A 89 10.39 12.88 -14.24
N THR A 90 10.00 11.72 -13.72
CA THR A 90 10.89 10.58 -13.50
C THR A 90 10.30 9.36 -14.19
N VAL A 91 11.03 8.78 -15.12
CA VAL A 91 10.67 7.53 -15.80
C VAL A 91 11.17 6.37 -14.96
N ILE A 92 10.30 5.38 -14.69
CA ILE A 92 10.62 4.17 -13.92
C ILE A 92 10.11 2.92 -14.65
N PRO A 93 10.71 1.73 -14.45
CA PRO A 93 10.18 0.49 -14.99
C PRO A 93 8.72 0.25 -14.57
N ALA A 94 7.87 -0.23 -15.49
CA ALA A 94 6.44 -0.41 -15.22
C ALA A 94 6.12 -1.34 -14.04
N GLY A 95 7.03 -2.27 -13.70
CA GLY A 95 6.87 -3.15 -12.55
C GLY A 95 6.87 -2.41 -11.21
N TYR A 96 7.53 -1.24 -11.11
CA TYR A 96 7.50 -0.40 -9.90
C TYR A 96 6.25 0.46 -9.76
N ARG A 97 5.44 0.61 -10.82
CA ARG A 97 4.31 1.53 -10.83
C ARG A 97 3.29 1.25 -9.74
N ILE A 98 2.82 0.01 -9.63
CA ILE A 98 1.80 -0.39 -8.64
C ILE A 98 2.38 -0.38 -7.21
N PRO A 99 3.57 -0.96 -6.94
CA PRO A 99 4.17 -0.88 -5.61
C PRO A 99 4.40 0.57 -5.14
N LEU A 100 4.89 1.46 -6.02
CA LEU A 100 5.06 2.88 -5.70
C LEU A 100 3.72 3.57 -5.42
N LEU A 101 2.69 3.27 -6.21
CA LEU A 101 1.33 3.77 -5.97
C LEU A 101 0.79 3.30 -4.61
N PHE A 102 1.01 2.03 -4.26
CA PHE A 102 0.60 1.49 -2.97
C PHE A 102 1.35 2.14 -1.81
N ALA A 103 2.67 2.35 -1.92
CA ALA A 103 3.47 3.02 -0.89
C ALA A 103 2.98 4.46 -0.64
N ALA A 104 2.70 5.21 -1.72
CA ALA A 104 2.11 6.55 -1.62
C ALA A 104 0.72 6.50 -0.96
N TYR A 105 -0.14 5.57 -1.39
CA TYR A 105 -1.46 5.40 -0.81
C TYR A 105 -1.38 5.09 0.70
N PHE A 106 -0.54 4.12 1.09
CA PHE A 106 -0.31 3.77 2.48
C PHE A 106 0.16 4.98 3.31
N GLN A 107 1.09 5.78 2.81
CA GLN A 107 1.55 7.01 3.46
C GLN A 107 0.40 8.02 3.66
N TRP A 108 -0.32 8.38 2.59
CA TRP A 108 -1.35 9.41 2.64
C TRP A 108 -2.58 8.98 3.43
N THR A 109 -2.98 7.71 3.33
CA THR A 109 -4.06 7.15 4.16
C THR A 109 -3.64 7.08 5.63
N SER A 110 -2.39 6.73 5.94
CA SER A 110 -1.89 6.75 7.32
C SER A 110 -1.90 8.17 7.88
N LEU A 111 -1.46 9.17 7.11
CA LEU A 111 -1.53 10.58 7.49
C LEU A 111 -2.97 10.99 7.79
N GLN A 112 -3.91 10.66 6.89
CA GLN A 112 -5.33 10.95 7.07
C GLN A 112 -5.87 10.38 8.39
N LEU A 113 -5.58 9.10 8.67
CA LEU A 113 -6.06 8.42 9.88
C LEU A 113 -5.52 9.08 11.14
N VAL A 114 -4.22 9.37 11.15
CA VAL A 114 -3.50 9.88 12.31
C VAL A 114 -3.86 11.33 12.64
N LEU A 115 -4.09 12.16 11.62
CA LEU A 115 -4.60 13.53 11.83
C LEU A 115 -6.05 13.52 12.34
N GLY A 116 -6.83 12.48 12.03
CA GLY A 116 -8.20 12.32 12.54
C GLY A 116 -8.27 11.69 13.93
N SER A 117 -7.34 10.81 14.31
CA SER A 117 -7.36 10.09 15.59
C SER A 117 -6.61 10.79 16.73
N GLY A 118 -5.71 11.72 16.42
CA GLY A 118 -4.85 12.37 17.41
C GLY A 118 -3.60 11.57 17.79
N GLU A 119 -3.29 10.48 17.08
CA GLU A 119 -2.14 9.60 17.36
C GLU A 119 -0.84 10.06 16.67
N TRP A 120 -0.72 11.36 16.37
CA TRP A 120 0.37 11.95 15.58
C TRP A 120 1.75 11.52 16.02
N ASP A 121 2.04 11.59 17.32
CA ASP A 121 3.37 11.34 17.84
C ASP A 121 3.84 9.88 17.68
N GLN A 122 2.91 8.93 17.58
CA GLN A 122 3.26 7.51 17.43
C GLN A 122 3.64 7.16 15.99
N PHE A 123 3.02 7.82 15.00
CA PHE A 123 3.11 7.41 13.60
C PHE A 123 3.90 8.38 12.71
N LYS A 124 4.18 9.61 13.17
CA LYS A 124 4.86 10.65 12.37
C LYS A 124 6.20 10.20 11.77
N SER A 125 7.02 9.46 12.53
CA SER A 125 8.32 8.97 12.07
C SER A 125 8.16 7.92 10.95
N GLY A 126 7.17 7.03 11.06
CA GLY A 126 6.86 6.04 10.01
C GLY A 126 6.34 6.69 8.73
N ILE A 127 5.41 7.65 8.84
CA ILE A 127 4.87 8.39 7.70
C ILE A 127 5.99 9.15 6.98
N LEU A 128 6.84 9.86 7.73
CA LEU A 128 8.00 10.57 7.18
C LEU A 128 8.98 9.61 6.48
N HIS A 129 9.24 8.45 7.08
CA HIS A 129 10.13 7.44 6.50
C HIS A 129 9.65 6.96 5.13
N ILE A 130 8.35 6.69 4.96
CA ILE A 130 7.78 6.25 3.67
C ILE A 130 7.93 7.35 2.61
N SER A 131 7.74 8.62 3.00
CA SER A 131 7.93 9.75 2.08
C SER A 131 9.38 9.87 1.64
N ARG A 132 10.33 9.76 2.58
CA ARG A 132 11.78 9.77 2.28
C ARG A 132 12.18 8.61 1.39
N LEU A 133 11.59 7.44 1.61
CA LEU A 133 11.82 6.25 0.78
C LEU A 133 11.36 6.48 -0.66
N CYS A 134 10.14 7.00 -0.85
CA CYS A 134 9.63 7.29 -2.19
C CYS A 134 10.47 8.36 -2.89
N ASP A 135 10.86 9.41 -2.16
CA ASP A 135 11.75 10.46 -2.67
C ASP A 135 13.11 9.91 -3.10
N ARG A 136 13.74 9.09 -2.24
CA ARG A 136 15.02 8.44 -2.54
C ARG A 136 14.92 7.53 -3.77
N PHE A 137 13.84 6.75 -3.88
CA PHE A 137 13.59 5.92 -5.07
C PHE A 137 13.52 6.76 -6.35
N LEU A 138 12.80 7.89 -6.32
CA LEU A 138 12.69 8.80 -7.47
C LEU A 138 14.01 9.51 -7.77
N GLU A 139 14.79 9.88 -6.76
CA GLU A 139 16.14 10.42 -6.92
C GLU A 139 17.07 9.42 -7.62
N GLU A 140 17.15 8.18 -7.14
CA GLU A 140 17.98 7.14 -7.75
C GLU A 140 17.53 6.81 -9.18
N ALA A 141 16.22 6.78 -9.44
CA ALA A 141 15.69 6.61 -10.78
C ALA A 141 16.09 7.77 -11.71
N ARG A 142 16.02 9.03 -11.24
CA ARG A 142 16.48 10.19 -12.02
C ARG A 142 17.97 10.06 -12.34
N VAL A 143 18.81 9.68 -11.39
CA VAL A 143 20.25 9.45 -11.64
C VAL A 143 20.45 8.36 -12.71
N ALA A 144 19.75 7.24 -12.58
CA ALA A 144 19.83 6.15 -13.54
C ALA A 144 19.36 6.55 -14.95
N MET A 145 18.30 7.38 -15.06
CA MET A 145 17.80 7.88 -16.35
C MET A 145 18.88 8.65 -17.12
N HIS A 146 19.62 9.53 -16.43
CA HIS A 146 20.72 10.28 -17.05
C HIS A 146 21.86 9.36 -17.51
N GLY A 147 22.03 8.21 -16.88
CA GLY A 147 23.00 7.17 -17.24
C GLY A 147 22.52 6.14 -18.26
N GLY A 148 21.29 6.26 -18.79
CA GLY A 148 20.71 5.26 -19.69
C GLY A 148 20.06 4.08 -18.96
N MET A 149 19.07 4.38 -18.12
CA MET A 149 18.34 3.39 -17.32
C MET A 149 17.80 2.22 -18.16
N MET A 150 18.20 1.00 -17.80
CA MET A 150 17.79 -0.23 -18.46
C MET A 150 16.43 -0.73 -17.96
N LYS A 151 15.72 -1.53 -18.77
CA LYS A 151 14.42 -2.12 -18.39
C LYS A 151 14.49 -2.96 -17.09
N GLY A 152 15.65 -3.57 -16.83
CA GLY A 152 15.93 -4.35 -15.63
C GLY A 152 16.57 -3.53 -14.49
N TRP A 153 16.53 -2.20 -14.55
CA TRP A 153 17.01 -1.37 -13.44
C TRP A 153 16.23 -1.66 -12.15
N ARG A 154 16.96 -1.65 -11.03
CA ARG A 154 16.46 -1.95 -9.69
C ARG A 154 16.91 -0.89 -8.72
N CYS A 155 16.09 -0.65 -7.71
CA CYS A 155 16.43 0.17 -6.55
C CYS A 155 16.48 -0.76 -5.33
N PRO A 156 17.68 -1.22 -4.91
CA PRO A 156 17.82 -2.12 -3.77
C PRO A 156 17.14 -1.61 -2.49
N THR A 157 17.21 -0.29 -2.27
CA THR A 157 16.59 0.36 -1.11
C THR A 157 15.08 0.21 -1.10
N PHE A 158 14.44 0.42 -2.26
CA PHE A 158 13.01 0.28 -2.37
C PHE A 158 12.58 -1.19 -2.38
N ASP A 159 13.35 -2.05 -3.04
CA ASP A 159 13.06 -3.48 -3.15
C ASP A 159 12.95 -4.16 -1.79
N ARG A 160 13.84 -3.85 -0.85
CA ARG A 160 13.79 -4.40 0.52
C ARG A 160 12.49 -4.03 1.23
N VAL A 161 12.04 -2.78 1.11
CA VAL A 161 10.76 -2.34 1.69
C VAL A 161 9.59 -3.06 1.02
N LEU A 162 9.62 -3.20 -0.31
CA LEU A 162 8.57 -3.89 -1.05
C LEU A 162 8.46 -5.37 -0.68
N VAL A 163 9.56 -6.06 -0.41
CA VAL A 163 9.56 -7.44 0.09
C VAL A 163 8.83 -7.51 1.44
N ARG A 164 9.16 -6.60 2.36
CA ARG A 164 8.45 -6.51 3.66
C ARG A 164 6.97 -6.23 3.47
N TYR A 165 6.61 -5.34 2.56
CA TYR A 165 5.22 -5.00 2.28
C TYR A 165 4.43 -6.19 1.76
N HIS A 166 5.00 -6.93 0.79
CA HIS A 166 4.38 -8.13 0.24
C HIS A 166 4.05 -9.16 1.33
N LEU A 167 4.93 -9.29 2.32
CA LEU A 167 4.77 -10.16 3.49
C LEU A 167 4.00 -9.50 4.66
N CYS A 168 3.32 -8.39 4.42
CA CYS A 168 2.48 -7.70 5.40
C CYS A 168 3.23 -7.08 6.60
N HIS A 169 4.55 -6.84 6.46
CA HIS A 169 5.36 -6.07 7.40
C HIS A 169 5.49 -4.61 6.91
N LEU A 170 4.48 -3.78 7.17
CA LEU A 170 4.43 -2.40 6.66
C LEU A 170 5.25 -1.39 7.49
N LEU A 171 5.61 -1.73 8.72
CA LEU A 171 6.38 -0.84 9.60
C LEU A 171 7.87 -0.90 9.25
N SER A 172 8.52 0.27 9.32
CA SER A 172 9.94 0.43 8.94
C SER A 172 10.80 0.96 10.09
N ASP A 173 10.29 0.99 11.33
CA ASP A 173 11.13 1.30 12.48
C ASP A 173 12.18 0.19 12.70
N PRO A 174 13.33 0.52 13.32
CA PRO A 174 14.44 -0.43 13.44
C PRO A 174 14.06 -1.75 14.12
N LYS A 175 13.11 -1.71 15.06
CA LYS A 175 12.64 -2.92 15.74
C LYS A 175 11.86 -3.81 14.78
N SER A 176 10.93 -3.24 14.01
CA SER A 176 10.17 -3.96 12.98
C SER A 176 11.06 -4.54 11.88
N VAL A 177 12.07 -3.81 11.42
CA VAL A 177 13.03 -4.30 10.40
C VAL A 177 13.85 -5.47 10.95
N LYS A 178 14.32 -5.37 12.20
CA LYS A 178 15.02 -6.45 12.88
C LYS A 178 14.13 -7.68 13.05
N GLU A 179 12.89 -7.51 13.52
CA GLU A 179 11.92 -8.60 13.68
C GLU A 179 11.65 -9.32 12.35
N PHE A 180 11.51 -8.57 11.24
CA PHE A 180 11.37 -9.16 9.92
C PHE A 180 12.61 -9.97 9.52
N TRP A 181 13.80 -9.39 9.66
CA TRP A 181 15.04 -10.06 9.29
C TRP A 181 15.27 -11.34 10.11
N GLU A 182 14.97 -11.32 11.42
CA GLU A 182 15.06 -12.52 12.27
C GLU A 182 14.08 -13.62 11.84
N ALA A 183 12.91 -13.25 11.30
CA ALA A 183 11.89 -14.20 10.89
C ALA A 183 12.11 -14.79 9.48
N TYR A 184 12.61 -13.99 8.53
CA TYR A 184 12.69 -14.36 7.11
C TYR A 184 14.12 -14.41 6.55
N GLY A 185 15.06 -13.68 7.15
CA GLY A 185 16.45 -13.59 6.72
C GLY A 185 16.66 -12.91 5.36
N GLU A 186 17.91 -12.91 4.89
CA GLU A 186 18.29 -12.34 3.58
C GLU A 186 17.77 -13.15 2.38
N VAL A 187 17.40 -14.42 2.59
CA VAL A 187 16.83 -15.28 1.54
C VAL A 187 15.58 -14.64 0.93
N GLU A 188 14.74 -14.05 1.76
CA GLU A 188 13.51 -13.41 1.29
C GLU A 188 13.78 -12.11 0.55
N TYR A 189 14.83 -11.36 0.93
CA TYR A 189 15.27 -10.17 0.21
C TYR A 189 15.90 -10.47 -1.16
N ALA A 190 16.32 -11.72 -1.40
CA ALA A 190 16.82 -12.15 -2.70
C ALA A 190 15.69 -12.38 -3.73
N ASN A 191 14.43 -12.42 -3.30
CA ASN A 191 13.30 -12.61 -4.20
C ASN A 191 13.11 -11.42 -5.14
N ASP A 192 12.71 -11.71 -6.38
CA ASP A 192 12.41 -10.68 -7.38
C ASP A 192 11.07 -10.01 -7.08
N VAL A 193 11.10 -9.00 -6.21
CA VAL A 193 9.91 -8.30 -5.74
C VAL A 193 9.07 -7.67 -6.86
N VAL A 194 9.69 -7.32 -7.99
CA VAL A 194 8.99 -6.71 -9.13
C VAL A 194 8.13 -7.72 -9.89
N LYS A 195 8.42 -9.02 -9.75
CA LYS A 195 7.63 -10.11 -10.36
C LYS A 195 6.40 -10.51 -9.54
N PHE A 196 6.25 -10.02 -8.31
CA PHE A 196 5.05 -10.30 -7.53
C PHE A 196 3.80 -9.71 -8.20
N ASP A 197 2.64 -10.35 -7.99
CA ASP A 197 1.35 -9.86 -8.49
C ASP A 197 0.85 -8.69 -7.62
N TRP A 198 1.53 -7.55 -7.76
CA TRP A 198 1.20 -6.30 -7.06
C TRP A 198 -0.21 -5.81 -7.35
N LYS A 199 -0.76 -6.12 -8.53
CA LYS A 199 -2.14 -5.76 -8.86
C LYS A 199 -3.10 -6.50 -7.93
N ARG A 200 -3.00 -7.83 -7.89
CA ARG A 200 -3.86 -8.64 -7.02
C ARG A 200 -3.61 -8.33 -5.54
N TRP A 201 -2.35 -8.15 -5.15
CA TRP A 201 -1.98 -7.85 -3.77
C TRP A 201 -2.58 -6.51 -3.32
N ALA A 202 -2.43 -5.43 -4.09
CA ALA A 202 -2.97 -4.12 -3.74
C ALA A 202 -4.52 -4.05 -3.80
N LEU A 203 -5.16 -4.84 -4.67
CA LEU A 203 -6.62 -5.02 -4.70
C LEU A 203 -7.15 -5.84 -3.53
N THR A 204 -6.37 -6.79 -3.02
CA THR A 204 -6.72 -7.55 -1.81
C THR A 204 -6.58 -6.63 -0.60
N GLY A 205 -5.49 -5.87 -0.57
CA GLY A 205 -5.15 -4.95 0.48
C GLY A 205 -4.68 -5.64 1.75
N HIS A 206 -4.24 -4.82 2.71
CA HIS A 206 -3.81 -5.28 4.03
C HIS A 206 -4.22 -4.27 5.10
N ARG A 207 -4.80 -4.71 6.22
CA ARG A 207 -5.22 -3.85 7.35
C ARG A 207 -6.04 -2.62 6.93
N GLY A 208 -6.93 -2.78 5.95
CA GLY A 208 -7.76 -1.69 5.43
C GLY A 208 -7.08 -0.81 4.37
N PHE A 209 -5.78 -0.98 4.11
CA PHE A 209 -5.09 -0.33 3.00
C PHE A 209 -5.30 -1.13 1.72
N LYS A 210 -6.18 -0.65 0.85
CA LYS A 210 -6.55 -1.30 -0.41
C LYS A 210 -6.70 -0.25 -1.51
N LEU A 211 -6.09 -0.49 -2.66
CA LEU A 211 -6.33 0.31 -3.86
C LEU A 211 -7.60 -0.14 -4.56
N SER A 212 -8.32 0.81 -5.16
CA SER A 212 -9.43 0.51 -6.07
C SER A 212 -8.93 0.08 -7.46
N GLU A 213 -9.79 -0.57 -8.25
CA GLU A 213 -9.43 -0.93 -9.62
C GLU A 213 -9.22 0.31 -10.50
N GLU A 214 -10.01 1.36 -10.27
CA GLU A 214 -9.88 2.66 -10.92
C GLU A 214 -8.55 3.32 -10.57
N GLU A 215 -8.12 3.31 -9.30
CA GLU A 215 -6.82 3.85 -8.89
C GLU A 215 -5.66 3.10 -9.55
N ILE A 216 -5.75 1.78 -9.65
CA ILE A 216 -4.72 0.99 -10.33
C ILE A 216 -4.71 1.29 -11.83
N LYS A 217 -5.88 1.45 -12.46
CA LYS A 217 -6.00 1.67 -13.90
C LYS A 217 -5.60 3.09 -14.29
N GLU A 218 -6.26 4.08 -13.70
CA GLU A 218 -6.13 5.51 -14.02
C GLU A 218 -4.93 6.16 -13.33
N GLY A 219 -4.40 5.53 -12.27
CA GLY A 219 -3.39 6.14 -11.42
C GLY A 219 -4.00 7.14 -10.44
N VAL A 220 -3.12 7.86 -9.74
CA VAL A 220 -3.54 8.87 -8.76
C VAL A 220 -2.69 10.13 -8.91
N GLY A 221 -3.39 11.26 -9.09
CA GLY A 221 -2.80 12.59 -9.19
C GLY A 221 -2.55 13.25 -7.83
N LEU A 222 -1.65 14.24 -7.81
CA LEU A 222 -1.35 15.08 -6.64
C LEU A 222 -2.60 15.66 -5.99
N GLY A 223 -3.52 16.17 -6.80
CA GLY A 223 -4.76 16.76 -6.32
C GLY A 223 -5.58 15.81 -5.46
N LYS A 224 -5.55 14.49 -5.73
CA LYS A 224 -6.27 13.50 -4.93
C LYS A 224 -5.60 13.22 -3.59
N TRP A 225 -4.27 13.21 -3.53
CA TRP A 225 -3.53 13.07 -2.27
C TRP A 225 -3.75 14.25 -1.34
N LEU A 226 -3.78 15.47 -1.89
CA LEU A 226 -3.79 16.71 -1.14
C LEU A 226 -5.19 17.31 -0.96
N HIS A 227 -6.24 16.71 -1.56
CA HIS A 227 -7.57 17.33 -1.68
C HIS A 227 -8.17 17.78 -0.35
N ARG A 228 -7.98 17.00 0.71
CA ARG A 228 -8.59 17.21 2.02
C ARG A 228 -7.61 17.71 3.08
N LEU A 229 -6.34 17.90 2.73
CA LEU A 229 -5.36 18.38 3.70
C LEU A 229 -5.39 19.92 3.72
N ARG A 230 -5.56 20.49 4.92
CA ARG A 230 -5.67 21.94 5.11
C ARG A 230 -4.87 22.42 6.30
N GLU A 231 -4.38 23.65 6.19
CA GLU A 231 -3.83 24.41 7.30
C GLU A 231 -4.93 25.32 7.88
N SER A 232 -5.25 25.14 9.15
CA SER A 232 -6.28 25.87 9.88
C SER A 232 -5.75 26.26 11.26
N ASP A 233 -5.80 27.55 11.58
CA ASP A 233 -5.32 28.10 12.87
C ASP A 233 -3.89 27.70 13.26
N GLY A 234 -3.00 27.56 12.26
CA GLY A 234 -1.60 27.16 12.46
C GLY A 234 -1.38 25.67 12.71
N ASP A 235 -2.43 24.84 12.58
CA ASP A 235 -2.32 23.39 12.61
C ASP A 235 -2.76 22.78 11.26
N TRP A 236 -2.28 21.58 10.99
CA TRP A 236 -2.69 20.82 9.82
C TRP A 236 -3.74 19.79 10.20
N VAL A 237 -4.87 19.86 9.50
CA VAL A 237 -6.03 19.00 9.74
C VAL A 237 -6.45 18.29 8.46
N TRP A 238 -6.96 17.07 8.62
CA TRP A 238 -7.61 16.36 7.52
C TRP A 238 -9.08 16.72 7.50
N ASP A 239 -9.47 17.50 6.50
CA ASP A 239 -10.78 18.11 6.41
C ASP A 239 -11.88 17.07 6.14
N THR A 240 -12.71 16.83 7.15
CA THR A 240 -13.92 16.01 7.00
C THR A 240 -15.15 16.82 6.58
N SER A 241 -15.11 18.16 6.70
CA SER A 241 -16.26 19.05 6.53
C SER A 241 -16.18 19.85 5.23
N PRO A 242 -17.27 19.97 4.45
CA PRO A 242 -17.26 20.83 3.25
C PRO A 242 -16.99 22.31 3.58
N ASP A 243 -17.31 22.75 4.80
CA ASP A 243 -17.31 24.16 5.20
C ASP A 243 -16.03 24.60 5.93
N SER A 244 -14.99 23.76 5.96
CA SER A 244 -13.78 24.11 6.71
C SER A 244 -13.07 25.34 6.12
N THR A 245 -12.75 26.26 7.01
CA THR A 245 -11.93 27.43 6.74
C THR A 245 -10.47 27.06 6.92
N GLY A 246 -9.65 27.29 5.90
CA GLY A 246 -8.23 26.97 5.94
C GLY A 246 -7.61 26.92 4.55
N ARG A 247 -6.31 27.16 4.49
CA ARG A 247 -5.54 27.12 3.24
C ARG A 247 -5.40 25.68 2.79
N ARG A 248 -5.69 25.38 1.52
CA ARG A 248 -5.58 24.01 1.01
C ARG A 248 -4.12 23.65 0.77
N ALA A 249 -3.73 22.41 1.05
CA ALA A 249 -2.37 21.93 0.79
C ALA A 249 -1.93 22.14 -0.67
N MET A 250 -2.85 22.01 -1.63
CA MET A 250 -2.59 22.32 -3.04
C MET A 250 -2.23 23.80 -3.28
N GLU A 251 -2.90 24.73 -2.60
CA GLU A 251 -2.61 26.17 -2.72
C GLU A 251 -1.24 26.48 -2.12
N CYS A 252 -0.94 25.89 -0.95
CA CYS A 252 0.39 26.02 -0.34
C CYS A 252 1.49 25.47 -1.25
N LEU A 253 1.24 24.33 -1.90
CA LEU A 253 2.17 23.72 -2.84
C LEU A 253 2.41 24.61 -4.07
N GLU A 254 1.36 25.20 -4.64
CA GLU A 254 1.49 26.13 -5.77
C GLU A 254 2.26 27.40 -5.40
N GLU A 255 2.05 27.92 -4.20
CA GLU A 255 2.81 29.05 -3.67
C GLU A 255 4.28 28.68 -3.47
N TRP A 256 4.55 27.55 -2.82
CA TRP A 256 5.90 27.01 -2.64
C TRP A 256 6.60 26.77 -3.98
N ARG A 257 5.90 26.29 -5.02
CA ARG A 257 6.49 26.14 -6.37
C ARG A 257 6.99 27.48 -6.93
N LYS A 258 6.21 28.53 -6.74
CA LYS A 258 6.50 29.89 -7.23
C LYS A 258 7.61 30.57 -6.45
N THR A 259 7.60 30.46 -5.13
CA THR A 259 8.50 31.22 -4.23
C THR A 259 9.68 30.42 -3.73
N LYS A 260 9.60 29.08 -3.73
CA LYS A 260 10.49 28.14 -3.03
C LYS A 260 10.58 28.38 -1.53
N VAL A 261 9.59 29.07 -0.97
CA VAL A 261 9.48 29.39 0.45
C VAL A 261 8.09 28.98 0.92
N TRP A 262 8.01 28.23 2.01
CA TRP A 262 6.74 27.87 2.62
C TRP A 262 6.06 29.12 3.17
N PRO A 263 4.77 29.35 2.88
CA PRO A 263 4.05 30.47 3.45
C PRO A 263 4.07 30.34 4.97
N THR A 264 4.74 31.27 5.63
CA THR A 264 4.66 31.36 7.08
C THR A 264 3.29 31.90 7.42
N THR A 265 2.55 31.22 8.30
CA THR A 265 1.32 31.73 8.88
C THR A 265 1.67 33.08 9.51
N THR A 266 1.25 34.19 8.88
CA THR A 266 1.49 35.51 9.44
C THR A 266 0.85 35.51 10.83
N PRO A 267 1.62 35.73 11.91
CA PRO A 267 1.04 35.78 13.24
C PRO A 267 -0.05 36.84 13.19
N VAL A 268 -1.27 36.44 13.55
CA VAL A 268 -2.41 37.34 13.64
C VAL A 268 -1.93 38.56 14.43
N PRO A 269 -1.98 39.78 13.86
CA PRO A 269 -1.57 40.96 14.60
C PRO A 269 -2.39 40.99 15.88
N ASP A 270 -1.70 40.92 17.03
CA ASP A 270 -2.32 41.04 18.34
C ASP A 270 -3.07 42.39 18.41
N GLU A 271 -4.35 42.40 18.06
CA GLU A 271 -5.25 43.56 18.18
C GLU A 271 -5.49 43.96 19.65
N SER A 272 -4.80 43.30 20.59
CA SER A 272 -4.89 43.48 22.03
C SER A 272 -4.08 44.67 22.59
N THR A 273 -3.49 45.53 21.76
CA THR A 273 -3.04 46.88 22.20
C THR A 273 -4.08 47.95 21.91
N SER A 274 -5.30 47.70 22.37
CA SER A 274 -6.23 48.78 22.69
C SER A 274 -5.58 49.68 23.74
N LYS A 275 -5.23 50.89 23.29
CA LYS A 275 -4.70 51.97 24.11
C LYS A 275 -5.67 52.28 25.26
N ILE A 276 -5.40 51.73 26.45
CA ILE A 276 -5.99 52.23 27.69
C ILE A 276 -5.33 53.59 28.00
N PRO A 277 -6.09 54.69 28.15
CA PRO A 277 -5.54 55.98 28.58
C PRO A 277 -5.10 55.88 30.05
N LYS A 278 -3.82 56.17 30.34
CA LYS A 278 -3.28 56.35 31.70
C LYS A 278 -4.02 57.47 32.45
N PRO A 279 -4.58 57.23 33.65
CA PRO A 279 -4.75 58.28 34.64
C PRO A 279 -3.43 58.50 35.40
N LYS A 280 -2.98 59.75 35.45
CA LYS A 280 -1.90 60.21 36.33
C LYS A 280 -2.37 60.12 37.79
N THR A 281 -1.62 59.43 38.65
CA THR A 281 -1.65 59.70 40.10
C THR A 281 -0.28 59.36 40.66
N ASN A 282 0.31 60.38 41.32
CA ASN A 282 1.59 60.34 42.01
C ASN A 282 1.43 59.78 43.44
N ASP A 283 2.58 59.41 44.00
CA ASP A 283 2.91 59.21 45.43
C ASP A 283 2.68 57.81 46.04
N PRO A 284 3.31 57.48 47.19
CA PRO A 284 4.73 57.17 47.28
C PRO A 284 5.04 55.84 48.01
N ILE A 285 6.30 55.45 47.88
CA ILE A 285 7.06 54.32 48.43
C ILE A 285 6.67 53.85 49.85
N LEU A 286 6.46 52.53 50.02
CA LEU A 286 6.52 51.77 51.29
C LEU A 286 7.20 50.39 51.06
N PRO A 287 7.90 49.82 52.06
CA PRO A 287 8.91 48.76 51.92
C PRO A 287 8.32 47.33 51.90
N PRO A 288 9.13 46.30 51.53
CA PRO A 288 8.61 44.97 51.19
C PRO A 288 8.24 44.15 52.43
N SER A 289 7.00 43.65 52.45
CA SER A 289 6.53 42.63 53.40
C SER A 289 6.84 41.25 52.84
N THR A 290 7.78 40.55 53.49
CA THR A 290 8.03 39.12 53.34
C THR A 290 6.79 38.32 53.73
N LYS A 291 6.06 37.80 52.73
CA LYS A 291 5.06 36.75 52.93
C LYS A 291 5.57 35.42 52.38
N SER A 292 5.77 34.53 53.33
CA SER A 292 6.02 33.10 53.20
C SER A 292 5.09 32.44 52.18
N ILE A 293 5.67 31.84 51.15
CA ILE A 293 4.97 30.96 50.21
C ILE A 293 4.77 29.62 50.92
N SER A 294 3.57 29.40 51.44
CA SER A 294 3.08 28.07 51.80
C SER A 294 2.75 27.30 50.52
N HIS A 295 3.34 26.10 50.40
CA HIS A 295 3.07 25.11 49.36
C HIS A 295 1.57 24.85 49.15
N PRO A 296 1.08 24.75 47.90
CA PRO A 296 -0.19 24.11 47.61
C PRO A 296 -0.05 22.56 47.68
N PRO A 297 -1.09 21.85 48.12
CA PRO A 297 -1.03 20.41 48.32
C PRO A 297 -1.11 19.65 46.99
N SER A 298 -0.28 18.62 46.91
CA SER A 298 -0.43 17.36 46.17
C SER A 298 -1.56 17.29 45.12
N THR A 299 -1.15 17.26 43.86
CA THR A 299 -1.87 16.68 42.73
C THR A 299 -2.45 15.29 43.06
N PRO A 300 -3.71 15.00 42.71
CA PRO A 300 -4.26 13.65 42.80
C PRO A 300 -3.71 12.76 41.66
N PRO A 301 -3.71 11.42 41.80
CA PRO A 301 -2.99 10.54 40.90
C PRO A 301 -3.77 10.32 39.61
N ALA A 302 -3.36 11.00 38.53
CA ALA A 302 -3.85 10.82 37.16
C ALA A 302 -3.72 9.37 36.62
N ASN A 303 -3.07 8.47 37.37
CA ASN A 303 -2.88 7.08 36.98
C ASN A 303 -4.08 6.17 37.28
N GLN A 304 -5.02 6.55 38.16
CA GLN A 304 -6.18 5.70 38.44
C GLN A 304 -7.23 5.71 37.34
N ASP A 305 -7.48 6.87 36.71
CA ASP A 305 -8.47 7.01 35.65
C ASP A 305 -8.06 6.26 34.37
N ILE A 306 -6.76 6.28 34.05
CA ILE A 306 -6.22 5.55 32.90
C ILE A 306 -6.36 4.03 33.10
N LEU A 307 -6.09 3.53 34.31
CA LEU A 307 -6.24 2.10 34.61
C LEU A 307 -7.69 1.65 34.61
N GLN A 308 -8.64 2.50 35.02
CA GLN A 308 -10.07 2.18 34.92
C GLN A 308 -10.54 2.14 33.47
N PHE A 309 -10.09 3.10 32.65
CA PHE A 309 -10.39 3.12 31.22
C PHE A 309 -9.87 1.86 30.51
N LEU A 310 -8.63 1.46 30.77
CA LEU A 310 -8.04 0.26 30.16
C LEU A 310 -8.78 -1.02 30.59
N LYS A 311 -9.19 -1.12 31.86
CA LYS A 311 -9.99 -2.26 32.33
C LYS A 311 -11.36 -2.33 31.65
N ALA A 312 -12.02 -1.19 31.47
CA ALA A 312 -13.30 -1.12 30.78
C ALA A 312 -13.17 -1.57 29.32
N ARG A 313 -12.12 -1.13 28.61
CA ARG A 313 -11.88 -1.56 27.23
C ARG A 313 -11.53 -3.04 27.08
N ILE A 314 -10.79 -3.60 28.02
CA ILE A 314 -10.49 -5.04 28.02
C ILE A 314 -11.77 -5.87 28.20
N GLU A 315 -12.68 -5.46 29.08
CA GLU A 315 -13.96 -6.17 29.25
C GLU A 315 -14.87 -6.03 28.03
N GLU A 316 -14.89 -4.88 27.36
CA GLU A 316 -15.64 -4.71 26.12
C GLU A 316 -15.12 -5.61 24.99
N ILE A 317 -13.80 -5.75 24.85
CA ILE A 317 -13.18 -6.66 23.88
C ILE A 317 -13.60 -8.11 24.17
N LYS A 318 -13.54 -8.54 25.44
CA LYS A 318 -13.98 -9.89 25.84
C LYS A 318 -15.47 -10.15 25.57
N ASP A 319 -16.31 -9.12 25.67
CA ASP A 319 -17.73 -9.23 25.37
C ASP A 319 -17.98 -9.37 23.86
N GLN A 320 -17.23 -8.61 23.05
CA GLN A 320 -17.25 -8.74 21.59
C GLN A 320 -16.78 -10.13 21.12
N GLU A 321 -15.73 -10.67 21.72
CA GLU A 321 -15.26 -12.04 21.43
C GLU A 321 -16.33 -13.08 21.75
N ARG A 322 -16.98 -12.98 22.92
CA ARG A 322 -18.11 -13.86 23.27
C ARG A 322 -19.26 -13.77 22.28
N ARG A 323 -19.60 -12.56 21.81
CA ARG A 323 -20.64 -12.35 20.80
C ARG A 323 -20.28 -12.96 19.45
N ILE A 324 -19.01 -12.86 19.03
CA ILE A 324 -18.53 -13.48 17.79
C ILE A 324 -18.63 -15.01 17.90
N THR A 325 -18.17 -15.61 18.99
CA THR A 325 -18.27 -17.06 19.20
C THR A 325 -19.72 -17.56 19.19
N ALA A 326 -20.65 -16.80 19.78
CA ALA A 326 -22.08 -17.15 19.75
C ALA A 326 -22.64 -17.14 18.31
N LEU A 327 -22.31 -16.11 17.51
CA LEU A 327 -22.73 -16.03 16.11
C LEU A 327 -22.13 -17.14 15.24
N GLU A 328 -20.89 -17.54 15.51
CA GLU A 328 -20.25 -18.66 14.82
C GLU A 328 -20.94 -20.00 15.15
N ALA A 329 -21.37 -20.20 16.40
CA ALA A 329 -22.15 -21.37 16.80
C ALA A 329 -23.53 -21.42 16.13
N ASP A 330 -24.22 -20.28 16.05
CA ASP A 330 -25.52 -20.18 15.35
C ASP A 330 -25.37 -20.47 13.85
N LEU A 331 -24.32 -19.96 13.21
CA LEU A 331 -24.03 -20.27 11.81
C LEU A 331 -23.71 -21.75 11.59
N ALA A 332 -23.00 -22.39 12.52
CA ALA A 332 -22.74 -23.83 12.45
C ALA A 332 -24.04 -24.64 12.56
N MET A 333 -24.93 -24.28 13.47
CA MET A 333 -26.26 -24.90 13.61
C MET A 333 -27.15 -24.74 12.37
N LEU A 334 -27.13 -23.56 11.74
CA LEU A 334 -27.88 -23.32 10.51
C LEU A 334 -27.35 -24.15 9.34
N LYS A 335 -26.02 -24.33 9.24
CA LYS A 335 -25.41 -25.21 8.24
C LYS A 335 -25.79 -26.68 8.45
N THR A 336 -25.79 -27.18 9.68
CA THR A 336 -26.21 -28.56 9.96
C THR A 336 -27.70 -28.78 9.67
N THR A 337 -28.56 -27.80 9.99
CA THR A 337 -30.01 -27.89 9.73
C THR A 337 -30.33 -27.93 8.23
N ARG A 338 -29.60 -27.15 7.41
CA ARG A 338 -29.79 -27.08 5.96
C ARG A 338 -29.40 -28.37 5.23
N THR A 339 -28.56 -29.20 5.83
CA THR A 339 -28.10 -30.47 5.25
C THR A 339 -29.04 -31.64 5.58
N SER A 340 -30.01 -31.44 6.49
CA SER A 340 -30.95 -32.48 6.92
C SER A 340 -32.35 -32.35 6.29
N THR A 341 -32.57 -31.37 5.41
CA THR A 341 -33.82 -31.27 4.65
C THR A 341 -33.83 -32.34 3.56
N SER A 342 -34.56 -33.43 3.84
CA SER A 342 -34.87 -34.53 2.93
C SER A 342 -35.23 -34.04 1.52
N PRO A 343 -34.84 -34.75 0.45
CA PRO A 343 -35.18 -34.37 -0.92
C PRO A 343 -36.70 -34.32 -1.06
N MET A 344 -37.21 -33.15 -1.47
CA MET A 344 -38.61 -33.03 -1.87
C MET A 344 -38.86 -33.91 -3.11
N PRO A 345 -40.04 -34.54 -3.20
CA PRO A 345 -40.43 -35.27 -4.40
C PRO A 345 -40.50 -34.30 -5.58
N ALA A 346 -39.94 -34.72 -6.71
CA ALA A 346 -40.00 -34.00 -7.96
C ALA A 346 -41.47 -33.87 -8.40
N SER A 347 -42.07 -32.71 -8.18
CA SER A 347 -43.33 -32.33 -8.81
C SER A 347 -43.03 -31.34 -9.93
N GLU A 348 -43.45 -31.74 -11.11
CA GLU A 348 -43.31 -31.13 -12.42
C GLU A 348 -43.62 -29.63 -12.48
N SER A 349 -43.07 -29.00 -13.54
CA SER A 349 -43.13 -27.60 -13.94
C SER A 349 -42.15 -26.64 -13.23
N GLU A 350 -40.90 -26.67 -13.69
CA GLU A 350 -39.99 -25.53 -13.55
C GLU A 350 -40.61 -24.28 -14.20
N PRO A 351 -40.50 -23.09 -13.56
CA PRO A 351 -40.91 -21.85 -14.20
C PRO A 351 -40.04 -21.58 -15.41
N GLU A 352 -40.67 -21.54 -16.59
CA GLU A 352 -40.04 -21.23 -17.87
C GLU A 352 -39.35 -19.86 -17.76
N PHE A 353 -38.02 -19.87 -17.87
CA PHE A 353 -37.20 -18.67 -17.83
C PHE A 353 -37.48 -17.85 -19.09
N ILE A 354 -38.22 -16.74 -18.95
CA ILE A 354 -38.47 -15.79 -20.04
C ILE A 354 -37.27 -14.82 -20.08
N PRO A 355 -36.39 -14.89 -21.09
CA PRO A 355 -35.25 -14.00 -21.18
C PRO A 355 -35.73 -12.59 -21.56
N ALA A 356 -35.14 -11.55 -20.95
CA ALA A 356 -35.36 -10.18 -21.38
C ALA A 356 -34.93 -10.00 -22.86
N ALA A 357 -35.59 -9.12 -23.61
CA ALA A 357 -35.47 -8.95 -25.07
C ALA A 357 -34.05 -8.70 -25.64
N ASN A 358 -33.04 -8.56 -24.78
CA ASN A 358 -31.63 -8.37 -25.15
C ASN A 358 -30.74 -9.58 -24.80
N PHE A 359 -31.31 -10.72 -24.42
CA PHE A 359 -30.54 -11.95 -24.19
C PHE A 359 -30.18 -12.61 -25.54
N PRO A 360 -28.91 -12.98 -25.76
CA PRO A 360 -28.49 -13.72 -26.96
C PRO A 360 -29.27 -15.03 -27.08
N ASN A 361 -29.69 -15.38 -28.29
CA ASN A 361 -30.42 -16.61 -28.55
C ASN A 361 -29.51 -17.82 -28.24
N PRO A 362 -29.88 -18.73 -27.32
CA PRO A 362 -29.03 -19.88 -26.97
C PRO A 362 -28.86 -20.89 -28.12
N ALA A 363 -29.66 -20.79 -29.19
CA ALA A 363 -29.47 -21.57 -30.41
C ALA A 363 -28.38 -21.00 -31.35
N ASP A 364 -27.78 -19.86 -31.01
CA ASP A 364 -26.73 -19.23 -31.81
C ASP A 364 -25.40 -19.99 -31.64
N VAL A 365 -24.78 -20.38 -32.75
CA VAL A 365 -23.60 -21.26 -32.79
C VAL A 365 -22.40 -20.62 -32.08
N ASP A 366 -22.33 -19.29 -32.05
CA ASP A 366 -21.29 -18.54 -31.34
C ASP A 366 -21.50 -18.54 -29.82
N CYS A 367 -22.73 -18.76 -29.33
CA CYS A 367 -23.06 -18.91 -27.91
C CYS A 367 -22.89 -20.35 -27.40
N ALA A 368 -22.76 -21.35 -28.28
CA ALA A 368 -22.62 -22.76 -27.92
C ALA A 368 -21.17 -23.17 -27.55
N SER A 369 -20.21 -22.23 -27.53
CA SER A 369 -18.80 -22.51 -27.29
C SER A 369 -18.44 -22.57 -25.80
N SER A 370 -18.71 -23.69 -25.12
CA SER A 370 -18.21 -24.12 -23.78
C SER A 370 -18.40 -23.19 -22.55
N PHE A 371 -18.62 -21.90 -22.73
CA PHE A 371 -18.61 -20.91 -21.66
C PHE A 371 -19.91 -20.94 -20.85
N TRP A 372 -21.03 -21.24 -21.51
CA TRP A 372 -22.36 -21.18 -20.91
C TRP A 372 -22.91 -22.51 -20.39
N GLN A 373 -22.25 -23.63 -20.68
CA GLN A 373 -22.72 -24.95 -20.21
C GLN A 373 -22.38 -25.22 -18.74
N ASP A 374 -21.35 -24.59 -18.19
CA ASP A 374 -20.99 -24.76 -16.77
C ASP A 374 -20.20 -23.56 -16.20
N PRO A 375 -20.81 -22.36 -16.13
CA PRO A 375 -20.11 -21.13 -15.75
C PRO A 375 -19.55 -21.19 -14.31
N LEU A 376 -20.17 -21.99 -13.42
CA LEU A 376 -19.72 -22.10 -12.02
C LEU A 376 -18.54 -23.06 -11.85
N LYS A 377 -18.40 -24.12 -12.68
CA LYS A 377 -17.20 -24.96 -12.63
C LYS A 377 -15.93 -24.21 -13.01
N ARG A 378 -16.00 -23.24 -13.93
CA ARG A 378 -14.83 -22.47 -14.38
C ARG A 378 -14.40 -21.35 -13.41
N PHE A 379 -15.31 -20.86 -12.56
CA PHE A 379 -14.97 -19.88 -11.51
C PHE A 379 -14.42 -20.53 -10.25
N LEU A 380 -14.66 -21.83 -10.04
CA LEU A 380 -14.22 -22.58 -8.86
C LEU A 380 -13.11 -23.60 -9.14
N TYR A 381 -12.77 -23.85 -10.41
CA TYR A 381 -11.53 -24.53 -10.77
C TYR A 381 -10.36 -23.55 -10.68
N VAL A 382 -9.65 -23.60 -9.56
CA VAL A 382 -8.24 -23.25 -9.52
C VAL A 382 -7.51 -24.45 -10.12
N ASP A 383 -6.78 -24.27 -11.21
CA ASP A 383 -5.87 -25.32 -11.72
C ASP A 383 -4.95 -25.76 -10.57
N GLY A 384 -5.18 -26.97 -10.05
CA GLY A 384 -4.22 -27.70 -9.22
C GLY A 384 -2.99 -27.99 -10.09
N LEU A 385 -1.76 -27.89 -9.58
CA LEU A 385 -1.20 -28.91 -8.71
C LEU A 385 -1.68 -30.30 -9.13
N GLU A 386 -1.18 -30.76 -10.28
CA GLU A 386 -1.04 -32.19 -10.53
C GLU A 386 -0.13 -32.75 -9.41
N GLU A 387 -0.72 -33.55 -8.53
CA GLU A 387 0.03 -34.47 -7.68
C GLU A 387 0.66 -35.52 -8.61
N PRO A 388 1.99 -35.73 -8.58
CA PRO A 388 2.58 -36.80 -9.36
C PRO A 388 2.11 -38.14 -8.79
N GLU A 389 1.58 -38.98 -9.68
CA GLU A 389 1.31 -40.38 -9.41
C GLU A 389 2.60 -41.06 -8.92
N ALA A 390 2.49 -41.78 -7.80
CA ALA A 390 3.58 -42.58 -7.26
C ALA A 390 3.84 -43.77 -8.20
N GLU A 391 4.95 -43.72 -8.93
CA GLU A 391 5.55 -44.91 -9.51
C GLU A 391 6.29 -45.68 -8.41
N ASP A 392 5.78 -46.86 -8.07
CA ASP A 392 6.49 -47.89 -7.31
C ASP A 392 7.70 -48.37 -8.12
N GLY A 393 8.88 -47.84 -7.79
CA GLY A 393 10.17 -48.27 -8.32
C GLY A 393 11.10 -48.70 -7.18
N ASP A 394 11.28 -50.01 -7.03
CA ASP A 394 12.27 -50.66 -6.16
C ASP A 394 13.69 -50.13 -6.46
N VAL A 395 14.33 -49.44 -5.50
CA VAL A 395 15.77 -49.13 -5.56
C VAL A 395 16.45 -49.42 -4.22
N VAL A 396 17.37 -50.37 -4.33
CA VAL A 396 18.48 -50.82 -3.47
C VAL A 396 19.03 -49.78 -2.48
N MET A 397 19.18 -50.21 -1.22
CA MET A 397 19.92 -49.50 -0.17
C MET A 397 21.43 -49.46 -0.46
N GLU A 398 22.01 -48.27 -0.50
CA GLU A 398 23.41 -48.06 -0.13
C GLU A 398 23.53 -46.91 0.87
N ASP A 399 24.27 -47.19 1.95
CA ASP A 399 24.56 -46.30 3.07
C ASP A 399 25.49 -45.14 2.67
N ALA A 400 25.08 -43.91 2.95
CA ALA A 400 26.03 -42.83 3.24
C ALA A 400 25.39 -41.73 4.08
N SER A 401 25.85 -41.65 5.32
CA SER A 401 25.75 -40.52 6.24
C SER A 401 26.07 -39.17 5.57
N VAL A 402 25.31 -38.10 5.89
CA VAL A 402 25.81 -36.77 6.33
C VAL A 402 24.65 -35.75 6.46
N SER A 403 24.59 -35.14 7.65
CA SER A 403 24.10 -33.79 8.00
C SER A 403 22.64 -33.40 7.75
N THR A 404 21.85 -33.55 8.81
CA THR A 404 20.52 -32.93 9.05
C THR A 404 20.56 -31.39 9.16
N GLY A 405 19.78 -30.69 8.34
CA GLY A 405 19.35 -29.30 8.55
C GLY A 405 17.81 -29.21 8.72
N PRO A 406 17.25 -28.30 9.54
CA PRO A 406 15.89 -28.46 10.04
C PRO A 406 14.82 -27.78 9.16
N ILE A 407 14.07 -28.59 8.41
CA ILE A 407 12.77 -28.23 7.85
C ILE A 407 11.73 -28.29 8.99
N LYS A 408 11.53 -27.19 9.73
CA LYS A 408 10.40 -27.05 10.68
C LYS A 408 9.96 -25.58 10.82
N SER A 409 9.14 -25.04 9.93
CA SER A 409 8.47 -23.75 10.21
C SER A 409 7.18 -23.45 9.41
N TRP A 410 6.36 -24.44 9.08
CA TRP A 410 5.00 -24.18 8.55
C TRP A 410 3.87 -24.57 9.50
N ARG A 411 4.13 -25.39 10.54
CA ARG A 411 3.12 -25.80 11.54
C ARG A 411 3.05 -24.92 12.80
N LYS A 412 3.87 -23.86 12.93
CA LYS A 412 3.87 -23.01 14.13
C LYS A 412 2.92 -21.80 14.04
N PHE A 413 2.48 -21.42 12.83
CA PHE A 413 1.56 -20.29 12.64
C PHE A 413 0.09 -20.59 13.00
N GLN A 414 -0.32 -21.85 13.12
CA GLN A 414 -1.67 -22.21 13.57
C GLN A 414 -1.81 -22.32 15.11
N ARG A 415 -0.75 -22.16 15.90
CA ARG A 415 -0.80 -22.25 17.38
C ARG A 415 -0.64 -20.93 18.13
N MET A 416 -0.44 -19.81 17.44
CA MET A 416 -0.39 -18.47 18.08
C MET A 416 -1.65 -17.62 17.85
N ARG A 417 -2.75 -18.25 17.44
CA ARG A 417 -4.11 -17.75 17.70
C ARG A 417 -4.71 -18.60 18.82
N GLY A 418 -4.50 -18.14 20.05
CA GLY A 418 -5.07 -18.66 21.29
C GLY A 418 -5.09 -17.54 22.29
#